data_AF-A0A0Q8E842-F1
#
_entry.id   AF-A0A0Q8E842-F1
#
_cell.length_a   1.000
_cell.length_b   1.000
_cell.length_c   1.000
_cell.angle_alpha   90.00
_cell.angle_beta   90.00
_cell.angle_gamma   90.00
#
_symmetry.space_group_name_H-M   'P 1'
#
loop_
_entity.id
_entity.type
_entity.pdbx_description
1 polymer ?
#
loop_
_entity_poly.entity_id
_entity_poly.type
_entity_poly.pdbx_seq_one_letter_code
_entity_poly.pdbx_strand_id
1 'polypeptide(L)'
;MLHESLRELIVARGAGVIADAEEFRGALDDFLREDEATVGELNLLVDAVRLGAVQRFLTVVDQGADPAAAVREAGLSLARDRGTDDPGRSRWAVAVIGYALGRAPMSVVNDLIISESTQPTPPPPPPAVTPRAGTPPPPDSGPPRPTTVVAPSTAALPVEPVAQRPVPAPPPPPVPFDARRPARRGRGLLAALLVVALVAAIAGGVWWWRSGDGKTDDPNADETGSGDDNSSARAPGAIGDDELVLAMEVDGLTRVYRVGAQTGDATPITSGPLDQNPAISPDRRWIVTLLGDSGGKVPYVVDVASKGQARRLFPESGPCARADRVGWSPDGSRVAAVCVDATNAPLGLFVGLVDDQGTVAEPEEVDVPAAGSLKGALSWVSDSELVYQQYDTAKGSGLHVVDLDSGETRRITEEDGLFHGQPDYSSDRGLLLLAVGAKRLEPSAIVAVKPDGSDEQVLLADPVLYPTWSPDGSEIAFLRDGRLFIGPWDELGAAHELTGLPGPVSAPPVWGSR
;
A
#
# COMPACT_ATOMS: atom_id res chain seq x y z
N MET A 1 17.34 -14.53 -11.37
CA MET A 1 17.18 -14.82 -9.92
C MET A 1 17.28 -16.32 -9.67
N LEU A 2 17.69 -16.79 -8.48
CA LEU A 2 17.97 -18.22 -8.22
C LEU A 2 16.84 -19.20 -8.65
N HIS A 3 15.57 -18.81 -8.49
CA HIS A 3 14.42 -19.62 -8.91
C HIS A 3 14.24 -19.72 -10.44
N GLU A 4 14.71 -18.75 -11.22
CA GLU A 4 14.78 -18.80 -12.69
C GLU A 4 15.91 -19.74 -13.11
N SER A 5 17.10 -19.61 -12.51
CA SER A 5 18.23 -20.52 -12.77
C SER A 5 17.86 -21.98 -12.45
N LEU A 6 17.13 -22.23 -11.36
CA LEU A 6 16.62 -23.57 -11.04
C LEU A 6 15.60 -24.08 -12.08
N ARG A 7 14.74 -23.20 -12.59
CA ARG A 7 13.78 -23.57 -13.63
C ARG A 7 14.49 -23.94 -14.93
N GLU A 8 15.50 -23.17 -15.33
CA GLU A 8 16.33 -23.48 -16.50
C GLU A 8 17.08 -24.81 -16.33
N LEU A 9 17.64 -25.07 -15.14
CA LEU A 9 18.27 -26.34 -14.79
C LEU A 9 17.29 -27.51 -14.98
N ILE A 10 16.07 -27.40 -14.43
CA ILE A 10 15.07 -28.46 -14.50
C ILE A 10 14.56 -28.66 -15.93
N VAL A 11 14.46 -27.60 -16.74
CA VAL A 11 14.13 -27.72 -18.17
C VAL A 11 15.27 -28.41 -18.93
N ALA A 12 16.53 -28.12 -18.60
CA ALA A 12 17.70 -28.67 -19.28
C ALA A 12 18.01 -30.13 -18.91
N ARG A 13 17.87 -30.50 -17.62
CA ARG A 13 18.20 -31.84 -17.09
C ARG A 13 16.97 -32.75 -16.89
N GLY A 14 15.77 -32.17 -16.94
CA GLY A 14 14.50 -32.85 -16.67
C GLY A 14 14.16 -32.88 -15.18
N ALA A 15 12.87 -33.01 -14.86
CA ALA A 15 12.36 -33.06 -13.49
C ALA A 15 12.83 -34.29 -12.69
N GLY A 16 13.47 -35.28 -13.33
CA GLY A 16 14.07 -36.43 -12.63
C GLY A 16 15.25 -36.04 -11.73
N VAL A 17 15.91 -34.91 -12.00
CA VAL A 17 17.08 -34.43 -11.24
C VAL A 17 16.76 -34.15 -9.76
N ILE A 18 15.50 -33.87 -9.43
CA ILE A 18 15.06 -33.64 -8.04
C ILE A 18 14.58 -34.91 -7.33
N ALA A 19 14.65 -36.08 -7.98
CA ALA A 19 14.27 -37.35 -7.36
C ALA A 19 15.36 -37.87 -6.40
N ASP A 20 16.61 -37.45 -6.61
CA ASP A 20 17.76 -37.79 -5.78
C ASP A 20 18.51 -36.52 -5.34
N ALA A 21 18.83 -36.44 -4.05
CA ALA A 21 19.43 -35.24 -3.48
C ALA A 21 20.92 -35.06 -3.83
N GLU A 22 21.66 -36.15 -4.09
CA GLU A 22 23.06 -36.07 -4.50
C GLU A 22 23.16 -35.67 -5.98
N GLU A 23 22.30 -36.23 -6.82
CA GLU A 23 22.19 -35.83 -8.23
C GLU A 23 21.75 -34.37 -8.35
N PHE A 24 20.77 -33.93 -7.53
CA PHE A 24 20.34 -32.54 -7.48
C PHE A 24 21.46 -31.60 -7.04
N ARG A 25 22.25 -31.98 -6.01
CA ARG A 25 23.39 -31.18 -5.54
C ARG A 25 24.44 -31.02 -6.64
N GLY A 26 24.80 -32.12 -7.31
CA GLY A 26 25.77 -32.09 -8.41
C GLY A 26 25.28 -31.22 -9.57
N ALA A 27 24.00 -31.31 -9.94
CA ALA A 27 23.43 -30.47 -10.99
C ALA A 27 23.44 -28.98 -10.62
N LEU A 28 23.18 -28.62 -9.36
CA LEU A 28 23.26 -27.23 -8.90
C LEU A 28 24.68 -26.68 -8.97
N ASP A 29 25.68 -27.47 -8.55
CA ASP A 29 27.10 -27.07 -8.60
C ASP A 29 27.63 -26.91 -10.03
N ASP A 30 27.16 -27.74 -10.96
CA ASP A 30 27.56 -27.67 -12.37
C ASP A 30 26.89 -26.50 -13.14
N PHE A 31 25.70 -26.09 -12.71
CA PHE A 31 24.84 -25.18 -13.47
C PHE A 31 24.86 -23.73 -12.96
N LEU A 32 24.97 -23.52 -11.64
CA LEU A 32 24.96 -22.19 -11.04
C LEU A 32 26.37 -21.56 -11.07
N ARG A 33 26.43 -20.24 -11.23
CA ARG A 33 27.68 -19.48 -11.07
C ARG A 33 28.05 -19.36 -9.59
N GLU A 34 29.33 -19.12 -9.28
CA GLU A 34 29.87 -19.09 -7.91
C GLU A 34 29.19 -18.08 -6.96
N ASP A 35 28.50 -17.07 -7.50
CA ASP A 35 27.81 -15.99 -6.77
C ASP A 35 26.27 -16.04 -6.86
N GLU A 36 25.69 -17.02 -7.56
CA GLU A 36 24.23 -17.10 -7.76
C GLU A 36 23.45 -17.64 -6.57
N ALA A 37 24.11 -18.40 -5.68
CA ALA A 37 23.51 -18.94 -4.46
C ALA A 37 24.53 -19.07 -3.35
N THR A 38 24.14 -18.76 -2.12
CA THR A 38 24.98 -19.03 -0.96
C THR A 38 25.05 -20.52 -0.68
N VAL A 39 26.13 -20.97 -0.02
CA VAL A 39 26.29 -22.36 0.44
C VAL A 39 25.11 -22.78 1.36
N GLY A 40 24.55 -21.84 2.12
CA GLY A 40 23.39 -22.07 2.98
C GLY A 40 22.11 -22.37 2.19
N GLU A 41 21.84 -21.62 1.12
CA GLU A 41 20.69 -21.80 0.24
C GLU A 41 20.79 -23.11 -0.53
N LEU A 42 21.98 -23.43 -1.06
CA LEU A 42 22.23 -24.70 -1.76
C LEU A 42 21.96 -25.91 -0.85
N ASN A 43 22.47 -25.87 0.38
CA ASN A 43 22.21 -26.93 1.35
C ASN A 43 20.74 -27.05 1.72
N LEU A 44 20.04 -25.93 1.85
CA LEU A 44 18.61 -25.88 2.17
C LEU A 44 17.75 -26.46 1.02
N LEU A 45 18.04 -26.12 -0.23
CA LEU A 45 17.36 -26.67 -1.41
C LEU A 45 17.57 -28.18 -1.51
N VAL A 46 18.80 -28.65 -1.26
CA VAL A 46 19.12 -30.08 -1.27
C VAL A 46 18.47 -30.83 -0.12
N ASP A 47 18.43 -30.24 1.07
CA ASP A 47 17.74 -30.83 2.23
C ASP A 47 16.22 -30.93 2.00
N ALA A 48 15.61 -29.98 1.28
CA ALA A 48 14.19 -30.05 0.92
C ALA A 48 13.84 -31.27 0.07
N VAL A 49 14.76 -31.67 -0.82
CA VAL A 49 14.66 -32.92 -1.61
C VAL A 49 14.98 -34.12 -0.72
N ARG A 50 16.12 -34.11 -0.03
CA ARG A 50 16.62 -35.23 0.81
C ARG A 50 15.63 -35.67 1.88
N LEU A 51 14.95 -34.72 2.53
CA LEU A 51 13.99 -34.97 3.60
C LEU A 51 12.55 -35.18 3.08
N GLY A 52 12.37 -35.20 1.76
CA GLY A 52 11.11 -35.51 1.10
C GLY A 52 10.04 -34.42 1.22
N ALA A 53 10.41 -33.19 1.57
CA ALA A 53 9.47 -32.08 1.69
C ALA A 53 8.89 -31.70 0.31
N VAL A 54 9.73 -31.70 -0.73
CA VAL A 54 9.29 -31.47 -2.12
C VAL A 54 8.33 -32.57 -2.57
N GLN A 55 8.59 -33.84 -2.25
CA GLN A 55 7.71 -34.94 -2.62
C GLN A 55 6.33 -34.86 -1.95
N ARG A 56 6.30 -34.46 -0.67
CA ARG A 56 5.04 -34.22 0.06
C ARG A 56 4.25 -33.07 -0.56
N PHE A 57 4.93 -31.97 -0.90
CA PHE A 57 4.33 -30.85 -1.61
C PHE A 57 3.70 -31.29 -2.95
N LEU A 58 4.45 -31.99 -3.80
CA LEU A 58 3.99 -32.47 -5.09
C LEU A 58 2.77 -33.39 -4.96
N THR A 59 2.82 -34.33 -4.02
CA THR A 59 1.70 -35.27 -3.77
C THR A 59 0.41 -34.53 -3.44
N VAL A 60 0.49 -33.46 -2.65
CA VAL A 60 -0.67 -32.67 -2.21
C VAL A 60 -1.20 -31.80 -3.35
N VAL A 61 -0.32 -31.14 -4.11
CA VAL A 61 -0.73 -30.29 -5.24
C VAL A 61 -1.28 -31.11 -6.41
N ASP A 62 -0.71 -32.28 -6.71
CA ASP A 62 -1.21 -33.17 -7.76
C ASP A 62 -2.62 -33.74 -7.44
N GLN A 63 -3.03 -33.69 -6.17
CA GLN A 63 -4.41 -34.00 -5.73
C GLN A 63 -5.37 -32.80 -5.84
N GLY A 64 -4.91 -31.66 -6.36
CA GLY A 64 -5.72 -30.46 -6.57
C GLY A 64 -5.78 -29.49 -5.39
N ALA A 65 -4.89 -29.63 -4.39
CA ALA A 65 -4.80 -28.69 -3.29
C ALA A 65 -4.16 -27.35 -3.69
N ASP A 66 -4.48 -26.29 -2.95
CA ASP A 66 -3.87 -24.97 -3.12
C ASP A 66 -2.33 -25.03 -2.94
N PRO A 67 -1.54 -24.62 -3.95
CA PRO A 67 -0.08 -24.63 -3.88
C PRO A 67 0.48 -23.80 -2.71
N ALA A 68 -0.15 -22.67 -2.35
CA ALA A 68 0.34 -21.84 -1.25
C ALA A 68 0.18 -22.56 0.11
N ALA A 69 -0.97 -23.19 0.34
CA ALA A 69 -1.18 -24.04 1.51
C ALA A 69 -0.24 -25.24 1.55
N ALA A 70 -0.04 -25.92 0.42
CA ALA A 70 0.86 -27.08 0.32
C ALA A 70 2.32 -26.70 0.65
N VAL A 71 2.80 -25.56 0.15
CA VAL A 71 4.12 -25.01 0.49
C VAL A 71 4.24 -24.72 1.98
N ARG A 72 3.22 -24.10 2.60
CA ARG A 72 3.25 -23.79 4.05
C ARG A 72 3.42 -25.06 4.89
N GLU A 73 2.64 -26.09 4.59
CA GLU A 73 2.68 -27.36 5.34
C GLU A 73 3.97 -28.15 5.09
N ALA A 74 4.40 -28.27 3.84
CA ALA A 74 5.64 -28.95 3.49
C ALA A 74 6.87 -28.24 4.07
N GLY A 75 6.91 -26.91 4.02
CA GLY A 75 7.97 -26.11 4.63
C GLY A 75 7.99 -26.17 6.15
N LEU A 76 6.82 -26.21 6.82
CA LEU A 76 6.73 -26.45 8.27
C LEU A 76 7.26 -27.83 8.65
N SER A 77 6.95 -28.86 7.86
CA SER A 77 7.51 -30.19 8.07
C SER A 77 9.02 -30.19 7.89
N LEU A 78 9.53 -29.56 6.83
CA LEU A 78 10.97 -29.48 6.56
C LEU A 78 11.72 -28.79 7.70
N ALA A 79 11.18 -27.70 8.25
CA ALA A 79 11.79 -27.00 9.38
C ALA A 79 11.94 -27.92 10.62
N ARG A 80 10.88 -28.70 10.92
CA ARG A 80 10.91 -29.70 11.99
C ARG A 80 11.93 -30.81 11.72
N ASP A 81 11.96 -31.33 10.50
CA ASP A 81 12.86 -32.42 10.10
C ASP A 81 14.34 -31.98 10.14
N ARG A 82 14.62 -30.71 9.81
CA ARG A 82 15.95 -30.09 9.93
C ARG A 82 16.32 -29.65 11.35
N GLY A 83 15.36 -29.66 12.28
CA GLY A 83 15.55 -29.16 13.65
C GLY A 83 15.88 -27.66 13.70
N THR A 84 15.28 -26.85 12.81
CA THR A 84 15.45 -25.40 12.76
C THR A 84 14.19 -24.67 13.20
N ASP A 85 14.37 -23.51 13.84
CA ASP A 85 13.29 -22.60 14.24
C ASP A 85 12.93 -21.60 13.12
N ASP A 86 13.46 -21.79 11.90
CA ASP A 86 13.17 -20.95 10.73
C ASP A 86 12.30 -21.69 9.69
N PRO A 87 10.96 -21.64 9.86
CA PRO A 87 10.03 -22.17 8.88
C PRO A 87 9.92 -21.31 7.63
N GLY A 88 10.39 -20.05 7.65
CA GLY A 88 10.37 -19.15 6.49
C GLY A 88 11.27 -19.69 5.38
N ARG A 89 12.54 -19.92 5.71
CA ARG A 89 13.53 -20.55 4.80
C ARG A 89 13.12 -21.89 4.28
N SER A 90 12.56 -22.71 5.16
CA SER A 90 12.09 -24.03 4.78
C SER A 90 10.91 -23.97 3.80
N ARG A 91 10.02 -22.98 3.93
CA ARG A 91 8.93 -22.76 2.95
C ARG A 91 9.46 -22.20 1.64
N TRP A 92 10.38 -21.24 1.68
CA TRP A 92 11.01 -20.67 0.50
C TRP A 92 11.65 -21.75 -0.37
N ALA A 93 12.40 -22.67 0.23
CA ALA A 93 13.05 -23.76 -0.50
C ALA A 93 12.05 -24.67 -1.24
N VAL A 94 10.95 -25.02 -0.58
CA VAL A 94 9.87 -25.82 -1.20
C VAL A 94 9.16 -25.04 -2.30
N ALA A 95 8.92 -23.74 -2.10
CA ALA A 95 8.27 -22.88 -3.09
C ALA A 95 9.11 -22.70 -4.36
N VAL A 96 10.41 -22.44 -4.21
CA VAL A 96 11.35 -22.24 -5.31
C VAL A 96 11.45 -23.50 -6.17
N ILE A 97 11.60 -24.67 -5.56
CA ILE A 97 11.63 -25.95 -6.28
C ILE A 97 10.26 -26.23 -6.92
N GLY A 98 9.16 -25.97 -6.20
CA GLY A 98 7.81 -26.11 -6.72
C GLY A 98 7.52 -25.22 -7.94
N TYR A 99 8.05 -23.99 -7.95
CA TYR A 99 7.97 -23.08 -9.08
C TYR A 99 8.77 -23.58 -10.28
N ALA A 100 10.00 -24.04 -10.04
CA ALA A 100 10.87 -24.58 -11.08
C ALA A 100 10.26 -25.82 -11.78
N LEU A 101 9.44 -26.60 -11.06
CA LEU A 101 8.67 -27.73 -11.58
C LEU A 101 7.35 -27.34 -12.26
N GLY A 102 6.97 -26.06 -12.22
CA GLY A 102 5.67 -25.58 -12.70
C GLY A 102 4.49 -26.09 -11.86
N ARG A 103 4.70 -26.31 -10.56
CA ARG A 103 3.67 -26.76 -9.60
C ARG A 103 3.34 -25.73 -8.53
N ALA A 104 4.11 -24.66 -8.42
CA ALA A 104 3.76 -23.46 -7.66
C ALA A 104 3.81 -22.23 -8.58
N PRO A 105 2.86 -21.28 -8.47
CA PRO A 105 2.95 -20.03 -9.20
C PRO A 105 4.03 -19.11 -8.60
N MET A 106 4.57 -18.21 -9.42
CA MET A 106 5.61 -17.26 -9.01
C MET A 106 5.19 -16.39 -7.82
N SER A 107 3.89 -16.11 -7.68
CA SER A 107 3.35 -15.36 -6.55
C SER A 107 3.71 -15.99 -5.19
N VAL A 108 3.66 -17.32 -5.09
CA VAL A 108 3.99 -18.04 -3.83
C VAL A 108 5.46 -17.91 -3.48
N VAL A 109 6.35 -17.83 -4.48
CA VAL A 109 7.78 -17.60 -4.27
C VAL A 109 8.02 -16.17 -3.82
N ASN A 110 7.39 -15.19 -4.48
CA ASN A 110 7.53 -13.77 -4.16
C ASN A 110 7.06 -13.47 -2.72
N ASP A 111 5.93 -14.03 -2.30
CA ASP A 111 5.40 -13.84 -0.94
C ASP A 111 6.39 -14.28 0.16
N LEU A 112 7.21 -15.30 -0.12
CA LEU A 112 8.19 -15.85 0.83
C LEU A 112 9.54 -15.14 0.79
N ILE A 113 9.97 -14.66 -0.38
CA ILE A 113 11.15 -13.77 -0.50
C ILE A 113 10.91 -12.47 0.29
N ILE A 114 9.68 -11.96 0.26
CA ILE A 114 9.26 -10.80 1.04
C ILE A 114 9.26 -11.12 2.55
N SER A 115 8.83 -12.33 2.94
CA SER A 115 8.74 -12.74 4.36
C SER A 115 10.08 -13.02 5.05
N GLU A 116 11.12 -13.43 4.32
CA GLU A 116 12.47 -13.66 4.89
C GLU A 116 13.22 -12.37 5.21
N SER A 117 12.97 -11.31 4.45
CA SER A 117 13.57 -9.99 4.65
C SER A 117 13.01 -9.27 5.89
N THR A 118 11.97 -9.83 6.52
CA THR A 118 11.26 -9.28 7.69
C THR A 118 11.51 -10.02 9.02
N GLN A 119 12.43 -10.99 9.10
CA GLN A 119 12.75 -11.64 10.40
C GLN A 119 13.81 -10.86 11.19
N PRO A 120 13.56 -10.46 12.46
CA PRO A 120 14.58 -9.90 13.33
C PRO A 120 15.62 -10.96 13.69
N THR A 121 16.91 -10.66 13.55
CA THR A 121 17.99 -11.50 14.10
C THR A 121 17.80 -11.72 15.61
N PRO A 122 17.95 -12.95 16.12
CA PRO A 122 17.95 -13.17 17.57
C PRO A 122 19.14 -12.43 18.20
N PRO A 123 18.99 -11.86 19.40
CA PRO A 123 20.07 -11.13 20.06
C PRO A 123 21.27 -12.05 20.29
N PRO A 124 22.52 -11.54 20.21
CA PRO A 124 23.70 -12.34 20.45
C PRO A 124 23.66 -12.92 21.87
N PRO A 125 24.21 -14.14 22.09
CA PRO A 125 24.28 -14.70 23.43
C PRO A 125 25.07 -13.75 24.33
N PRO A 126 24.66 -13.57 25.61
CA PRO A 126 25.38 -12.70 26.52
C PRO A 126 26.84 -13.17 26.66
N PRO A 127 27.80 -12.25 26.81
CA PRO A 127 29.21 -12.60 26.87
C PRO A 127 29.46 -13.59 28.00
N ALA A 128 30.28 -14.61 27.72
CA ALA A 128 30.68 -15.62 28.68
C ALA A 128 31.31 -14.95 29.91
N VAL A 129 30.58 -14.94 31.03
CA VAL A 129 31.10 -14.51 32.31
C VAL A 129 32.06 -15.61 32.79
N THR A 130 33.36 -15.35 32.67
CA THR A 130 34.39 -16.15 33.32
C THR A 130 34.13 -16.15 34.83
N PRO A 131 33.98 -17.32 35.50
CA PRO A 131 33.79 -17.36 36.93
C PRO A 131 35.09 -16.95 37.64
N ARG A 132 35.06 -15.83 38.37
CA ARG A 132 36.07 -15.51 39.38
C ARG A 132 35.82 -16.38 40.61
N ALA A 133 36.87 -17.05 41.06
CA ALA A 133 36.86 -17.95 42.19
C ALA A 133 36.60 -17.25 43.53
N GLY A 134 35.65 -17.80 44.29
CA GLY A 134 35.78 -18.10 45.72
C GLY A 134 35.58 -16.98 46.75
N THR A 135 34.45 -16.98 47.45
CA THR A 135 34.39 -17.04 48.94
C THR A 135 32.96 -17.44 49.39
N PRO A 136 32.78 -18.20 50.49
CA PRO A 136 31.58 -19.01 50.72
C PRO A 136 30.44 -18.25 51.43
N PRO A 137 29.17 -18.61 51.18
CA PRO A 137 28.03 -18.09 51.96
C PRO A 137 27.84 -18.84 53.30
N PRO A 138 27.28 -18.18 54.34
CA PRO A 138 26.97 -18.76 55.65
C PRO A 138 25.70 -19.65 55.64
N PRO A 139 25.45 -20.45 56.70
CA PRO A 139 24.57 -21.62 56.61
C PRO A 139 23.07 -21.35 56.87
N ASP A 140 22.28 -22.23 56.24
CA ASP A 140 20.91 -22.70 56.46
C ASP A 140 19.91 -21.92 57.36
N SER A 141 18.75 -21.63 56.76
CA SER A 141 17.44 -21.83 57.39
C SER A 141 16.33 -21.91 56.34
N GLY A 142 16.01 -23.12 55.89
CA GLY A 142 14.84 -23.38 55.05
C GLY A 142 13.60 -23.76 55.87
N PRO A 143 12.39 -23.27 55.53
CA PRO A 143 11.13 -23.92 55.88
C PRO A 143 10.64 -24.87 54.76
N PRO A 144 9.83 -25.89 55.08
CA PRO A 144 9.69 -27.10 54.26
C PRO A 144 8.70 -27.01 53.09
N ARG A 145 8.93 -27.86 52.08
CA ARG A 145 8.05 -28.16 50.94
C ARG A 145 6.69 -28.71 51.37
N PRO A 146 5.61 -28.40 50.64
CA PRO A 146 4.44 -29.28 50.52
C PRO A 146 4.65 -30.30 49.40
N THR A 147 4.38 -31.55 49.75
CA THR A 147 4.40 -32.76 48.92
C THR A 147 3.22 -32.86 47.97
N THR A 148 3.50 -33.54 46.85
CA THR A 148 2.64 -34.14 45.84
C THR A 148 1.38 -34.79 46.44
N VAL A 149 0.20 -34.48 45.88
CA VAL A 149 -1.01 -35.28 46.09
C VAL A 149 -1.55 -35.75 44.73
N VAL A 150 -1.68 -37.06 44.67
CA VAL A 150 -2.23 -37.89 43.59
C VAL A 150 -3.75 -37.73 43.53
N ALA A 151 -4.29 -37.65 42.32
CA ALA A 151 -5.73 -37.65 42.06
C ALA A 151 -6.40 -39.00 42.37
N PRO A 152 -7.62 -39.02 42.93
CA PRO A 152 -8.51 -40.16 42.82
C PRO A 152 -9.60 -39.94 41.76
N SER A 153 -9.88 -41.02 41.04
CA SER A 153 -10.96 -41.18 40.07
C SER A 153 -12.30 -41.48 40.76
N THR A 154 -13.37 -41.08 40.06
CA THR A 154 -14.76 -41.59 40.10
C THR A 154 -15.66 -41.26 41.29
N ALA A 155 -16.56 -40.30 41.08
CA ALA A 155 -17.95 -40.40 41.48
C ALA A 155 -18.82 -39.61 40.48
N ALA A 156 -19.81 -40.29 39.91
CA ALA A 156 -20.74 -39.76 38.92
C ALA A 156 -21.63 -38.66 39.53
N LEU A 157 -21.78 -37.55 38.81
CA LEU A 157 -22.81 -36.55 39.06
C LEU A 157 -23.89 -36.63 37.96
N PRO A 158 -25.16 -36.38 38.30
CA PRO A 158 -26.31 -36.70 37.46
C PRO A 158 -26.39 -35.82 36.20
N VAL A 159 -26.80 -36.46 35.11
CA VAL A 159 -27.13 -35.83 33.82
C VAL A 159 -28.30 -34.87 34.01
N GLU A 160 -28.05 -33.57 33.92
CA GLU A 160 -29.11 -32.57 33.74
C GLU A 160 -29.76 -32.76 32.35
N PRO A 161 -31.09 -32.65 32.24
CA PRO A 161 -31.76 -32.80 30.95
C PRO A 161 -31.39 -31.63 30.04
N VAL A 162 -30.99 -31.97 28.81
CA VAL A 162 -30.75 -31.05 27.70
C VAL A 162 -31.97 -30.15 27.52
N ALA A 163 -31.83 -28.87 27.88
CA ALA A 163 -32.79 -27.84 27.52
C ALA A 163 -32.77 -27.69 25.99
N GLN A 164 -33.88 -28.09 25.36
CA GLN A 164 -34.08 -27.92 23.92
C GLN A 164 -33.97 -26.43 23.57
N ARG A 165 -33.08 -26.09 22.62
CA ARG A 165 -33.03 -24.75 22.03
C ARG A 165 -34.41 -24.44 21.42
N PRO A 166 -35.01 -23.27 21.67
CA PRO A 166 -36.23 -22.87 20.99
C PRO A 166 -35.96 -22.81 19.48
N VAL A 167 -36.80 -23.48 18.70
CA VAL A 167 -36.84 -23.36 17.24
C VAL A 167 -37.15 -21.90 16.90
N PRO A 168 -36.39 -21.21 16.02
CA PRO A 168 -36.73 -19.86 15.61
C PRO A 168 -38.08 -19.87 14.87
N ALA A 169 -38.98 -19.00 15.30
CA ALA A 169 -40.29 -18.83 14.67
C ALA A 169 -40.11 -18.38 13.19
N PRO A 170 -40.98 -18.84 12.27
CA PRO A 170 -40.93 -18.39 10.88
C PRO A 170 -41.23 -16.89 10.79
N PRO A 171 -40.61 -16.17 9.82
CA PRO A 171 -40.83 -14.74 9.67
C PRO A 171 -42.30 -14.45 9.34
N PRO A 172 -42.86 -13.33 9.85
CA PRO A 172 -44.22 -12.93 9.52
C PRO A 172 -44.34 -12.60 8.02
N PRO A 173 -45.53 -12.80 7.43
CA PRO A 173 -45.75 -12.51 6.01
C PRO A 173 -45.61 -11.01 5.71
N PRO A 174 -45.22 -10.64 4.48
CA PRO A 174 -45.00 -9.26 4.10
C PRO A 174 -46.30 -8.45 4.23
N VAL A 175 -46.20 -7.33 4.94
CA VAL A 175 -47.29 -6.34 5.06
C VAL A 175 -47.49 -5.63 3.71
N PRO A 176 -48.73 -5.43 3.24
CA PRO A 176 -49.00 -4.71 2.02
C PRO A 176 -48.57 -3.24 2.13
N PHE A 177 -47.74 -2.80 1.19
CA PHE A 177 -47.48 -1.38 0.95
C PHE A 177 -48.73 -0.75 0.35
N ASP A 178 -49.45 0.04 1.15
CA ASP A 178 -50.13 1.25 0.65
C ASP A 178 -50.61 2.12 1.80
N ALA A 179 -49.99 3.30 1.96
CA ALA A 179 -50.66 4.55 2.31
C ALA A 179 -49.65 5.71 2.37
N ARG A 180 -49.66 6.49 1.29
CA ARG A 180 -49.17 7.87 1.18
C ARG A 180 -49.40 8.69 2.47
N ARG A 181 -48.36 9.38 2.97
CA ARG A 181 -48.43 10.55 3.89
C ARG A 181 -47.18 11.43 3.71
N PRO A 182 -47.25 12.76 3.98
CA PRO A 182 -47.34 13.79 2.95
C PRO A 182 -46.06 14.63 2.77
N ALA A 183 -45.94 15.27 1.60
CA ALA A 183 -44.89 16.23 1.29
C ALA A 183 -44.92 17.44 2.26
N ARG A 184 -43.81 17.65 2.99
CA ARG A 184 -43.56 18.87 3.77
C ARG A 184 -43.16 20.00 2.81
N ARG A 185 -44.17 20.70 2.28
CA ARG A 185 -44.01 22.04 1.70
C ARG A 185 -44.01 23.07 2.84
N GLY A 186 -43.02 23.97 2.85
CA GLY A 186 -43.12 25.26 3.54
C GLY A 186 -42.13 25.51 4.68
N ARG A 187 -40.82 25.52 4.42
CA ARG A 187 -39.82 26.25 5.23
C ARG A 187 -38.66 26.88 4.41
N GLY A 188 -38.82 27.02 3.09
CA GLY A 188 -37.76 27.58 2.22
C GLY A 188 -37.74 29.11 2.10
N LEU A 189 -38.83 29.82 2.42
CA LEU A 189 -38.91 31.27 2.15
C LEU A 189 -38.30 32.16 3.25
N LEU A 190 -38.22 31.66 4.49
CA LEU A 190 -37.66 32.40 5.64
C LEU A 190 -36.12 32.32 5.69
N ALA A 191 -35.54 31.22 5.20
CA ALA A 191 -34.08 31.07 5.10
C ALA A 191 -33.49 31.92 3.96
N ALA A 192 -34.18 32.01 2.82
CA ALA A 192 -33.75 32.83 1.69
C ALA A 192 -33.74 34.35 2.00
N LEU A 193 -34.69 34.83 2.82
CA LEU A 193 -34.75 36.25 3.20
C LEU A 193 -33.65 36.66 4.20
N LEU A 194 -33.16 35.74 5.03
CA LEU A 194 -32.05 36.00 5.95
C LEU A 194 -30.69 36.07 5.24
N VAL A 195 -30.50 35.28 4.18
CA VAL A 195 -29.26 35.32 3.36
C VAL A 195 -29.16 36.62 2.55
N VAL A 196 -30.28 37.11 1.98
CA VAL A 196 -30.30 38.38 1.22
C VAL A 196 -30.04 39.59 2.12
N ALA A 197 -30.54 39.59 3.36
CA ALA A 197 -30.28 40.66 4.33
C ALA A 197 -28.79 40.69 4.78
N LEU A 198 -28.14 39.52 4.89
CA LEU A 198 -26.73 39.42 5.28
C LEU A 198 -25.80 39.90 4.16
N VAL A 199 -26.12 39.58 2.90
CA VAL A 199 -25.35 40.04 1.72
C VAL A 199 -25.48 41.56 1.51
N ALA A 200 -26.65 42.15 1.81
CA ALA A 200 -26.84 43.60 1.73
C ALA A 200 -26.04 44.38 2.81
N ALA A 201 -25.84 43.80 4.00
CA ALA A 201 -25.05 44.40 5.06
C ALA A 201 -23.54 44.40 4.76
N ILE A 202 -23.04 43.35 4.10
CA ILE A 202 -21.63 43.21 3.72
C ILE A 202 -21.30 44.12 2.52
N ALA A 203 -22.21 44.25 1.56
CA ALA A 203 -22.04 45.18 0.43
C ALA A 203 -22.08 46.67 0.84
N GLY A 204 -22.86 47.01 1.88
CA GLY A 204 -22.90 48.38 2.43
C GLY A 204 -21.63 48.79 3.19
N GLY A 205 -20.96 47.84 3.86
CA GLY A 205 -19.72 48.09 4.61
C GLY A 205 -18.50 48.33 3.72
N VAL A 206 -18.42 47.68 2.56
CA VAL A 206 -17.30 47.81 1.61
C VAL A 206 -17.39 49.11 0.78
N TRP A 207 -18.60 49.67 0.62
CA TRP A 207 -18.79 50.94 -0.08
C TRP A 207 -18.45 52.18 0.77
N TRP A 208 -18.58 52.09 2.10
CA TRP A 208 -18.28 53.21 3.02
C TRP A 208 -16.77 53.41 3.26
N TRP A 209 -15.93 52.39 3.04
CA TRP A 209 -14.47 52.50 3.26
C TRP A 209 -13.69 53.05 2.04
N ARG A 210 -14.35 53.31 0.91
CA ARG A 210 -13.71 53.78 -0.34
C ARG A 210 -13.92 55.27 -0.65
N SER A 211 -14.37 56.07 0.31
CA SER A 211 -14.53 57.53 0.17
C SER A 211 -13.82 58.27 1.30
N GLY A 212 -12.53 58.55 1.10
CA GLY A 212 -11.72 59.33 2.04
C GLY A 212 -10.42 59.75 1.39
N ASP A 213 -10.47 60.81 0.59
CA ASP A 213 -9.32 61.47 -0.02
C ASP A 213 -8.33 62.00 1.03
N GLY A 214 -7.03 61.88 0.73
CA GLY A 214 -5.95 62.43 1.53
C GLY A 214 -4.61 62.33 0.81
N LYS A 215 -4.41 63.22 -0.17
CA LYS A 215 -3.23 63.39 -1.02
C LYS A 215 -2.08 64.10 -0.25
N THR A 216 -0.85 63.57 -0.33
CA THR A 216 0.40 64.37 -0.32
C THR A 216 1.51 63.61 -1.04
N ASP A 217 2.17 64.32 -1.95
CA ASP A 217 3.24 63.89 -2.86
C ASP A 217 4.59 63.68 -2.14
N ASP A 218 5.42 62.74 -2.61
CA ASP A 218 6.88 62.90 -2.69
C ASP A 218 7.49 61.95 -3.75
N PRO A 219 8.33 62.41 -4.70
CA PRO A 219 8.90 61.57 -5.75
C PRO A 219 10.38 61.23 -5.47
N ASN A 220 10.73 59.93 -5.53
CA ASN A 220 12.01 59.34 -5.95
C ASN A 220 12.28 58.03 -5.19
N ALA A 221 12.28 56.90 -5.90
CA ALA A 221 13.23 55.80 -5.70
C ALA A 221 13.00 54.74 -6.81
N ASP A 222 13.87 54.81 -7.80
CA ASP A 222 14.48 53.74 -8.60
C ASP A 222 13.66 52.53 -9.09
N GLU A 223 13.58 52.47 -10.42
CA GLU A 223 13.32 51.27 -11.21
C GLU A 223 14.37 50.18 -10.94
N THR A 224 13.93 49.04 -10.42
CA THR A 224 14.51 47.74 -10.81
C THR A 224 13.38 46.74 -11.03
N GLY A 225 13.42 46.09 -12.19
CA GLY A 225 12.34 45.31 -12.80
C GLY A 225 11.67 44.29 -11.90
N SER A 226 10.34 44.38 -11.86
CA SER A 226 9.41 43.38 -11.35
C SER A 226 9.40 42.19 -12.30
N GLY A 227 10.00 41.07 -11.89
CA GLY A 227 9.53 39.76 -12.31
C GLY A 227 8.26 39.45 -11.52
N ASP A 228 7.21 39.04 -12.22
CA ASP A 228 5.92 38.68 -11.63
C ASP A 228 6.04 37.38 -10.81
N ASP A 229 6.50 37.49 -9.55
CA ASP A 229 6.35 36.43 -8.55
C ASP A 229 4.95 36.51 -7.94
N ASN A 230 3.97 35.94 -8.64
CA ASN A 230 2.72 35.54 -8.02
C ASN A 230 2.75 34.03 -7.74
N SER A 231 3.71 33.59 -6.93
CA SER A 231 3.67 32.30 -6.24
C SER A 231 3.08 32.52 -4.85
N SER A 232 1.98 31.84 -4.53
CA SER A 232 1.57 31.63 -3.15
C SER A 232 2.80 31.21 -2.33
N ALA A 233 3.10 31.94 -1.26
CA ALA A 233 4.29 31.70 -0.46
C ALA A 233 4.30 30.25 0.07
N ARG A 234 5.17 29.41 -0.51
CA ARG A 234 5.34 28.00 -0.16
C ARG A 234 5.72 27.87 1.32
N ALA A 235 5.22 26.86 2.02
CA ALA A 235 5.62 26.60 3.40
C ALA A 235 7.15 26.40 3.47
N PRO A 236 7.86 27.04 4.40
CA PRO A 236 9.30 26.85 4.55
C PRO A 236 9.65 25.38 4.75
N GLY A 237 10.47 24.81 3.86
CA GLY A 237 10.91 23.41 3.92
C GLY A 237 10.01 22.40 3.20
N ALA A 238 8.93 22.84 2.54
CA ALA A 238 8.13 21.97 1.65
C ALA A 238 9.00 21.36 0.53
N ILE A 239 8.57 20.21 0.02
CA ILE A 239 9.24 19.53 -1.10
C ILE A 239 9.05 20.36 -2.36
N GLY A 240 10.11 20.60 -3.15
CA GLY A 240 10.12 21.35 -4.41
C GLY A 240 9.26 20.72 -5.51
N ASP A 241 8.86 21.50 -6.52
CA ASP A 241 8.04 20.98 -7.63
C ASP A 241 8.85 20.09 -8.58
N ASP A 242 10.16 20.29 -8.58
CA ASP A 242 11.19 19.50 -9.26
C ASP A 242 11.68 18.31 -8.41
N GLU A 243 10.99 17.98 -7.31
CA GLU A 243 11.35 16.85 -6.45
C GLU A 243 10.25 15.79 -6.42
N LEU A 244 10.64 14.52 -6.38
CA LEU A 244 9.77 13.37 -6.16
C LEU A 244 9.85 12.88 -4.71
N VAL A 245 8.79 12.23 -4.26
CA VAL A 245 8.75 11.47 -3.02
C VAL A 245 8.88 9.99 -3.36
N LEU A 246 9.97 9.37 -2.91
CA LEU A 246 10.28 7.96 -3.15
C LEU A 246 10.42 7.21 -1.84
N ALA A 247 9.80 6.03 -1.75
CA ALA A 247 10.18 5.04 -0.75
C ALA A 247 11.36 4.23 -1.29
N MET A 248 12.48 4.24 -0.58
CA MET A 248 13.70 3.53 -0.98
C MET A 248 14.24 2.69 0.17
N GLU A 249 14.78 1.52 -0.19
CA GLU A 249 15.47 0.65 0.76
C GLU A 249 16.94 1.03 0.82
N VAL A 250 17.39 1.52 1.97
CA VAL A 250 18.79 1.91 2.21
C VAL A 250 19.23 1.33 3.55
N ASP A 251 20.31 0.56 3.53
CA ASP A 251 20.85 -0.17 4.69
C ASP A 251 19.82 -1.12 5.34
N GLY A 252 18.99 -1.78 4.53
CA GLY A 252 17.96 -2.72 4.98
C GLY A 252 16.75 -2.06 5.66
N LEU A 253 16.61 -0.74 5.52
CA LEU A 253 15.47 0.02 6.06
C LEU A 253 14.79 0.77 4.93
N THR A 254 13.46 0.65 4.85
CA THR A 254 12.68 1.46 3.91
C THR A 254 12.34 2.80 4.54
N ARG A 255 12.73 3.88 3.87
CA ARG A 255 12.41 5.26 4.27
C ARG A 255 11.84 6.03 3.09
N VAL A 256 11.14 7.11 3.40
CA VAL A 256 10.71 8.09 2.41
C VAL A 256 11.80 9.15 2.24
N TYR A 257 12.12 9.45 0.99
CA TYR A 257 13.07 10.47 0.57
C TYR A 257 12.38 11.50 -0.32
N ARG A 258 12.86 12.74 -0.25
CA ARG A 258 12.71 13.69 -1.37
C ARG A 258 13.90 13.52 -2.30
N VAL A 259 13.64 13.52 -3.60
CA VAL A 259 14.63 13.24 -4.64
C VAL A 259 14.50 14.26 -5.76
N GLY A 260 15.58 14.94 -6.12
CA GLY A 260 15.58 15.85 -7.27
C GLY A 260 15.32 15.11 -8.58
N ALA A 261 14.29 15.51 -9.32
CA ALA A 261 13.82 14.86 -10.55
C ALA A 261 14.85 14.83 -11.67
N GLN A 262 15.83 15.74 -11.64
CA GLN A 262 16.87 15.84 -12.68
C GLN A 262 18.26 15.40 -12.19
N THR A 263 18.50 15.43 -10.87
CA THR A 263 19.83 15.16 -10.30
C THR A 263 19.93 13.81 -9.62
N GLY A 264 18.81 13.26 -9.14
CA GLY A 264 18.79 12.06 -8.30
C GLY A 264 19.26 12.32 -6.86
N ASP A 265 19.56 13.57 -6.49
CA ASP A 265 19.99 13.90 -5.13
C ASP A 265 18.88 13.58 -4.14
N ALA A 266 19.16 12.67 -3.21
CA ALA A 266 18.18 12.13 -2.29
C ALA A 266 18.44 12.58 -0.84
N THR A 267 17.41 13.11 -0.18
CA THR A 267 17.43 13.44 1.26
C THR A 267 16.32 12.68 2.00
N PRO A 268 16.62 11.95 3.09
CA PRO A 268 15.60 11.24 3.85
C PRO A 268 14.67 12.23 4.56
N ILE A 269 13.36 11.94 4.52
CA ILE A 269 12.30 12.71 5.20
C ILE A 269 11.88 11.97 6.48
N THR A 270 11.79 10.65 6.40
CA THR A 270 11.41 9.79 7.53
C THR A 270 12.61 8.99 8.03
N SER A 271 12.51 8.50 9.27
CA SER A 271 13.52 7.61 9.86
C SER A 271 13.34 6.14 9.48
N GLY A 272 12.22 5.75 8.86
CA GLY A 272 11.86 4.35 8.61
C GLY A 272 11.27 3.65 9.83
N PRO A 273 11.25 2.29 9.89
CA PRO A 273 11.97 1.37 9.00
C PRO A 273 11.15 0.75 7.85
N LEU A 274 9.84 0.98 7.81
CA LEU A 274 8.90 0.27 6.93
C LEU A 274 7.92 1.23 6.26
N ASP A 275 8.45 2.35 5.78
CA ASP A 275 7.65 3.36 5.10
C ASP A 275 7.27 2.91 3.69
N GLN A 276 5.98 2.79 3.41
CA GLN A 276 5.52 2.32 2.11
C GLN A 276 4.43 3.22 1.55
N ASN A 277 4.21 3.13 0.23
CA ASN A 277 3.09 3.76 -0.47
C ASN A 277 2.92 5.23 -0.07
N PRO A 278 3.94 6.09 -0.25
CA PRO A 278 3.82 7.48 0.14
C PRO A 278 2.68 8.16 -0.62
N ALA A 279 2.18 9.28 -0.08
CA ALA A 279 1.34 10.24 -0.78
C ALA A 279 1.72 11.64 -0.30
N ILE A 280 1.67 12.64 -1.16
CA ILE A 280 2.04 14.02 -0.83
C ILE A 280 0.82 14.93 -0.92
N SER A 281 0.71 15.92 -0.03
CA SER A 281 -0.31 16.96 -0.13
C SER A 281 0.01 17.96 -1.25
N PRO A 282 -1.00 18.64 -1.83
CA PRO A 282 -0.79 19.64 -2.89
C PRO A 282 0.09 20.83 -2.48
N ASP A 283 0.04 21.21 -1.20
CA ASP A 283 0.93 22.24 -0.62
C ASP A 283 2.36 21.73 -0.36
N ARG A 284 2.60 20.44 -0.59
CA ARG A 284 3.89 19.73 -0.48
C ARG A 284 4.53 19.79 0.89
N ARG A 285 3.71 20.06 1.91
CA ARG A 285 4.10 20.11 3.33
C ARG A 285 3.91 18.77 4.02
N TRP A 286 2.91 18.00 3.62
CA TRP A 286 2.53 16.76 4.29
C TRP A 286 2.83 15.56 3.42
N ILE A 287 3.35 14.52 4.07
CA ILE A 287 3.49 13.21 3.46
C ILE A 287 2.72 12.21 4.29
N VAL A 288 1.92 11.38 3.63
CA VAL A 288 1.37 10.18 4.22
C VAL A 288 2.28 9.01 3.86
N THR A 289 2.64 8.19 4.83
CA THR A 289 3.35 6.93 4.66
C THR A 289 2.55 5.83 5.35
N LEU A 290 2.59 4.63 4.80
CA LEU A 290 1.88 3.49 5.34
C LEU A 290 2.88 2.57 6.05
N LEU A 291 2.69 2.36 7.36
CA LEU A 291 3.54 1.46 8.15
C LEU A 291 2.87 0.09 8.31
N GLY A 292 3.61 -0.97 7.99
CA GLY A 292 3.23 -2.38 8.23
C GLY A 292 3.62 -3.34 7.08
N ASP A 293 3.86 -4.60 7.43
CA ASP A 293 4.57 -5.56 6.56
C ASP A 293 3.69 -6.38 5.60
N SER A 294 2.40 -6.54 5.87
CA SER A 294 1.47 -7.15 4.92
C SER A 294 0.03 -6.98 5.39
N GLY A 295 -0.76 -6.25 4.59
CA GLY A 295 -2.17 -6.04 4.86
C GLY A 295 -2.47 -4.88 5.80
N GLY A 296 -3.50 -4.09 5.45
CA GLY A 296 -4.11 -3.05 6.29
C GLY A 296 -3.07 -2.23 7.02
N LYS A 297 -2.34 -1.43 6.26
CA LYS A 297 -1.27 -0.63 6.82
C LYS A 297 -1.86 0.49 7.65
N VAL A 298 -1.14 0.94 8.66
CA VAL A 298 -1.56 2.10 9.45
C VAL A 298 -1.06 3.34 8.73
N PRO A 299 -1.95 4.26 8.31
CA PRO A 299 -1.52 5.48 7.66
C PRO A 299 -0.98 6.47 8.69
N TYR A 300 0.23 6.96 8.45
CA TYR A 300 0.88 7.99 9.24
C TYR A 300 1.11 9.23 8.39
N VAL A 301 0.87 10.41 8.96
CA VAL A 301 1.20 11.69 8.36
C VAL A 301 2.45 12.29 9.00
N VAL A 302 3.27 12.92 8.17
CA VAL A 302 4.55 13.54 8.52
C VAL A 302 4.57 14.95 7.95
N ASP A 303 4.85 15.94 8.81
CA ASP A 303 5.19 17.30 8.34
C ASP A 303 6.64 17.29 7.87
N VAL A 304 6.90 17.67 6.61
CA VAL A 304 8.24 17.70 6.03
C VAL A 304 9.18 18.60 6.86
N ALA A 305 8.68 19.68 7.44
CA ALA A 305 9.48 20.59 8.27
C ALA A 305 9.81 20.00 9.66
N SER A 306 9.07 18.98 10.13
CA SER A 306 9.15 18.48 11.50
C SER A 306 10.28 17.47 11.78
N LYS A 307 11.19 17.24 10.83
CA LYS A 307 12.28 16.24 10.95
C LYS A 307 11.78 14.82 11.28
N GLY A 308 10.64 14.43 10.70
CA GLY A 308 10.16 13.03 10.72
C GLY A 308 9.25 12.65 11.90
N GLN A 309 8.61 13.60 12.58
CA GLN A 309 7.63 13.26 13.62
C GLN A 309 6.33 12.74 12.99
N ALA A 310 6.24 11.43 12.80
CA ALA A 310 5.06 10.75 12.30
C ALA A 310 3.94 10.67 13.35
N ARG A 311 2.70 10.84 12.93
CA ARG A 311 1.48 10.61 13.73
C ARG A 311 0.44 9.87 12.89
N ARG A 312 -0.49 9.14 13.52
CA ARG A 312 -1.54 8.43 12.76
C ARG A 312 -2.40 9.47 12.03
N LEU A 313 -2.66 9.23 10.75
CA LEU A 313 -3.54 10.08 9.93
C LEU A 313 -4.99 10.00 10.43
N PHE A 314 -5.45 8.78 10.74
CA PHE A 314 -6.78 8.49 11.27
C PHE A 314 -6.72 8.04 12.75
N PRO A 315 -7.82 8.11 13.51
CA PRO A 315 -7.86 7.64 14.89
C PRO A 315 -7.60 6.13 14.98
N GLU A 316 -7.09 5.69 16.13
CA GLU A 316 -6.83 4.27 16.42
C GLU A 316 -8.12 3.44 16.45
N SER A 317 -9.18 4.04 17.00
CA SER A 317 -10.53 3.49 16.95
C SER A 317 -11.28 4.08 15.76
N GLY A 318 -11.59 3.28 14.75
CA GLY A 318 -12.38 3.73 13.61
C GLY A 318 -12.25 2.82 12.39
N PRO A 319 -13.11 3.00 11.37
CA PRO A 319 -13.07 2.19 10.16
C PRO A 319 -11.74 2.35 9.41
N CYS A 320 -11.13 3.53 9.48
CA CYS A 320 -9.88 3.87 8.81
C CYS A 320 -8.64 3.74 9.70
N ALA A 321 -8.73 2.98 10.81
CA ALA A 321 -7.55 2.64 11.60
C ALA A 321 -6.47 1.93 10.76
N ARG A 322 -6.87 1.29 9.65
CA ARG A 322 -6.04 0.67 8.62
C ARG A 322 -6.57 1.09 7.24
N ALA A 323 -5.67 1.38 6.30
CA ALA A 323 -6.00 1.67 4.90
C ALA A 323 -4.88 1.18 3.98
N ASP A 324 -5.20 0.90 2.72
CA ASP A 324 -4.23 0.39 1.73
C ASP A 324 -3.57 1.51 0.88
N ARG A 325 -4.32 2.60 0.65
CA ARG A 325 -3.88 3.81 -0.05
C ARG A 325 -4.62 5.02 0.46
N VAL A 326 -4.00 6.18 0.29
CA VAL A 326 -4.49 7.49 0.69
C VAL A 326 -4.25 8.46 -0.46
N GLY A 327 -5.18 9.39 -0.68
CA GLY A 327 -5.05 10.45 -1.68
C GLY A 327 -5.61 11.77 -1.16
N TRP A 328 -4.90 12.85 -1.45
CA TRP A 328 -5.27 14.21 -1.06
C TRP A 328 -6.16 14.86 -2.12
N SER A 329 -7.18 15.59 -1.70
CA SER A 329 -7.94 16.45 -2.61
C SER A 329 -7.02 17.56 -3.15
N PRO A 330 -7.28 18.11 -4.35
CA PRO A 330 -6.44 19.16 -4.96
C PRO A 330 -6.34 20.43 -4.10
N ASP A 331 -7.42 20.81 -3.41
CA ASP A 331 -7.40 21.91 -2.44
C ASP A 331 -6.65 21.59 -1.12
N GLY A 332 -6.22 20.34 -0.91
CA GLY A 332 -5.58 19.84 0.30
C GLY A 332 -6.48 19.77 1.54
N SER A 333 -7.77 20.08 1.41
CA SER A 333 -8.71 20.15 2.53
C SER A 333 -9.22 18.78 2.97
N ARG A 334 -9.10 17.77 2.12
CA ARG A 334 -9.62 16.42 2.34
C ARG A 334 -8.63 15.34 1.97
N VAL A 335 -8.86 14.19 2.58
CA VAL A 335 -8.16 12.96 2.27
C VAL A 335 -9.18 11.85 2.03
N ALA A 336 -8.98 11.09 0.96
CA ALA A 336 -9.71 9.87 0.65
C ALA A 336 -8.86 8.63 0.94
N ALA A 337 -9.49 7.55 1.40
CA ALA A 337 -8.84 6.28 1.63
C ALA A 337 -9.79 5.10 1.40
N VAL A 338 -9.28 4.00 0.84
CA VAL A 338 -9.96 2.70 0.92
C VAL A 338 -9.56 2.06 2.25
N CYS A 339 -10.48 2.10 3.21
CA CYS A 339 -10.25 1.61 4.56
C CYS A 339 -10.52 0.10 4.61
N VAL A 340 -9.74 -0.62 5.41
CA VAL A 340 -9.75 -2.09 5.43
C VAL A 340 -9.76 -2.62 6.85
N ASP A 341 -10.28 -3.84 7.02
CA ASP A 341 -10.27 -4.50 8.33
C ASP A 341 -8.90 -5.14 8.64
N ALA A 342 -8.84 -5.88 9.76
CA ALA A 342 -7.63 -6.59 10.18
C ALA A 342 -7.23 -7.73 9.23
N THR A 343 -8.16 -8.22 8.40
CA THR A 343 -7.94 -9.26 7.37
C THR A 343 -7.65 -8.66 5.99
N ASN A 344 -7.65 -7.33 5.89
CA ASN A 344 -7.46 -6.54 4.66
C ASN A 344 -8.66 -6.60 3.70
N ALA A 345 -9.82 -7.03 4.19
CA ALA A 345 -11.04 -6.88 3.45
C ALA A 345 -11.41 -5.38 3.41
N PRO A 346 -11.78 -4.83 2.23
CA PRO A 346 -12.24 -3.45 2.15
C PRO A 346 -13.50 -3.26 2.98
N LEU A 347 -13.45 -2.30 3.90
CA LEU A 347 -14.59 -1.85 4.69
C LEU A 347 -15.44 -0.86 3.90
N GLY A 348 -14.79 0.00 3.10
CA GLY A 348 -15.46 1.03 2.31
C GLY A 348 -14.47 2.06 1.78
N LEU A 349 -14.99 3.01 1.02
CA LEU A 349 -14.30 4.22 0.61
C LEU A 349 -14.68 5.32 1.60
N PHE A 350 -13.69 5.99 2.17
CA PHE A 350 -13.91 7.04 3.17
C PHE A 350 -13.23 8.33 2.76
N VAL A 351 -13.84 9.45 3.11
CA VAL A 351 -13.31 10.81 2.93
C VAL A 351 -13.40 11.55 4.25
N GLY A 352 -12.39 12.34 4.61
CA GLY A 352 -12.48 13.20 5.78
C GLY A 352 -11.68 14.49 5.63
N LEU A 353 -12.08 15.48 6.43
CA LEU A 353 -11.46 16.81 6.48
C LEU A 353 -10.12 16.74 7.20
N VAL A 354 -9.14 17.44 6.64
CA VAL A 354 -7.80 17.57 7.19
C VAL A 354 -7.74 18.75 8.16
N ASP A 355 -7.21 18.53 9.35
CA ASP A 355 -6.97 19.57 10.35
C ASP A 355 -5.60 20.26 10.19
N ASP A 356 -5.29 21.20 11.10
CA ASP A 356 -4.02 21.95 11.11
C ASP A 356 -2.79 21.07 11.39
N GLN A 357 -3.02 19.85 11.87
CA GLN A 357 -2.01 18.84 12.16
C GLN A 357 -1.87 17.82 11.02
N GLY A 358 -2.56 18.00 9.90
CA GLY A 358 -2.54 17.07 8.77
C GLY A 358 -3.28 15.77 9.05
N THR A 359 -4.08 15.70 10.13
CA THR A 359 -4.83 14.51 10.53
C THR A 359 -6.31 14.61 10.17
N VAL A 360 -7.00 13.47 10.19
CA VAL A 360 -8.43 13.36 9.90
C VAL A 360 -9.10 12.72 11.11
N ALA A 361 -9.92 13.49 11.84
CA ALA A 361 -10.55 13.02 13.07
C ALA A 361 -11.78 12.13 12.82
N GLU A 362 -12.61 12.50 11.85
CA GLU A 362 -13.90 11.85 11.57
C GLU A 362 -14.03 11.57 10.07
N PRO A 363 -13.52 10.44 9.57
CA PRO A 363 -13.73 10.04 8.19
C PRO A 363 -15.17 9.55 7.98
N GLU A 364 -15.81 10.01 6.91
CA GLU A 364 -17.17 9.65 6.50
C GLU A 364 -17.12 8.65 5.35
N GLU A 365 -18.02 7.66 5.37
CA GLU A 365 -18.12 6.68 4.30
C GLU A 365 -18.82 7.27 3.08
N VAL A 366 -18.23 7.06 1.90
CA VAL A 366 -18.81 7.44 0.62
C VAL A 366 -19.69 6.30 0.13
N ASP A 367 -20.97 6.59 -0.15
CA ASP A 367 -21.92 5.61 -0.69
C ASP A 367 -21.56 5.28 -2.15
N VAL A 368 -20.90 4.14 -2.35
CA VAL A 368 -20.55 3.59 -3.66
C VAL A 368 -21.21 2.22 -3.85
N PRO A 369 -21.59 1.84 -5.09
CA PRO A 369 -22.27 0.57 -5.34
C PRO A 369 -21.50 -0.64 -4.79
N ALA A 370 -22.19 -1.51 -4.04
CA ALA A 370 -21.62 -2.75 -3.50
C ALA A 370 -21.41 -3.86 -4.56
N ALA A 371 -21.36 -3.51 -5.84
CA ALA A 371 -21.28 -4.44 -6.97
C ALA A 371 -19.90 -5.13 -7.12
N GLY A 372 -18.94 -4.84 -6.25
CA GLY A 372 -17.63 -5.45 -6.27
C GLY A 372 -16.75 -5.05 -5.08
N SER A 373 -15.59 -5.67 -4.99
CA SER A 373 -14.58 -5.38 -3.98
C SER A 373 -13.79 -4.13 -4.39
N LEU A 374 -13.80 -3.09 -3.55
CA LEU A 374 -12.90 -1.95 -3.70
C LEU A 374 -11.45 -2.41 -3.68
N LYS A 375 -10.64 -1.78 -4.52
CA LYS A 375 -9.19 -1.96 -4.57
C LYS A 375 -8.54 -0.65 -4.19
N GLY A 376 -7.36 -0.70 -3.56
CA GLY A 376 -6.72 0.48 -2.97
C GLY A 376 -6.43 1.62 -3.95
N ALA A 377 -6.45 1.41 -5.26
CA ALA A 377 -6.17 2.46 -6.23
C ALA A 377 -7.25 3.56 -6.25
N LEU A 378 -6.87 4.81 -5.97
CA LEU A 378 -7.72 6.00 -6.02
C LEU A 378 -6.96 7.26 -6.45
N SER A 379 -7.65 8.25 -7.00
CA SER A 379 -7.11 9.57 -7.35
C SER A 379 -8.21 10.62 -7.43
N TRP A 380 -7.95 11.85 -7.00
CA TRP A 380 -8.90 12.95 -7.08
C TRP A 380 -8.86 13.61 -8.46
N VAL A 381 -10.03 13.88 -9.03
CA VAL A 381 -10.20 14.59 -10.31
C VAL A 381 -10.49 16.08 -10.08
N SER A 382 -11.22 16.36 -9.01
CA SER A 382 -11.58 17.70 -8.58
C SER A 382 -11.80 17.68 -7.06
N ASP A 383 -12.24 18.79 -6.48
CA ASP A 383 -12.63 18.83 -5.08
C ASP A 383 -13.87 17.96 -4.79
N SER A 384 -14.70 17.62 -5.78
CA SER A 384 -15.91 16.80 -5.56
C SER A 384 -15.87 15.45 -6.26
N GLU A 385 -14.93 15.20 -7.18
CA GLU A 385 -14.88 13.97 -7.95
C GLU A 385 -13.65 13.12 -7.64
N LEU A 386 -13.88 11.82 -7.40
CA LEU A 386 -12.83 10.85 -7.08
C LEU A 386 -12.92 9.64 -8.02
N VAL A 387 -11.78 9.26 -8.60
CA VAL A 387 -11.61 7.97 -9.27
C VAL A 387 -11.26 6.89 -8.25
N TYR A 388 -11.90 5.73 -8.34
CA TYR A 388 -11.57 4.56 -7.55
C TYR A 388 -11.64 3.27 -8.38
N GLN A 389 -10.86 2.26 -7.98
CA GLN A 389 -10.87 0.95 -8.60
C GLN A 389 -11.82 -0.01 -7.87
N GLN A 390 -12.63 -0.74 -8.64
CA GLN A 390 -13.49 -1.79 -8.13
C GLN A 390 -13.30 -3.08 -8.95
N TYR A 391 -13.32 -4.23 -8.27
CA TYR A 391 -13.28 -5.55 -8.89
C TYR A 391 -14.63 -6.26 -8.75
N ASP A 392 -15.26 -6.53 -9.87
CA ASP A 392 -16.48 -7.31 -10.02
C ASP A 392 -16.11 -8.71 -10.57
N THR A 393 -16.68 -9.78 -10.01
CA THR A 393 -16.34 -11.15 -10.43
C THR A 393 -16.88 -11.51 -11.83
N ALA A 394 -17.93 -10.83 -12.29
CA ALA A 394 -18.52 -11.00 -13.61
C ALA A 394 -17.94 -10.03 -14.65
N LYS A 395 -17.52 -8.82 -14.23
CA LYS A 395 -17.03 -7.73 -15.11
C LYS A 395 -15.57 -7.32 -14.88
N GLY A 396 -14.78 -8.17 -14.23
CA GLY A 396 -13.37 -7.91 -13.92
C GLY A 396 -13.13 -6.61 -13.13
N SER A 397 -11.92 -6.07 -13.25
CA SER A 397 -11.57 -4.78 -12.64
C SER A 397 -11.99 -3.62 -13.54
N GLY A 398 -12.50 -2.55 -12.94
CA GLY A 398 -12.77 -1.30 -13.64
C GLY A 398 -12.58 -0.08 -12.76
N LEU A 399 -12.34 1.05 -13.41
CA LEU A 399 -12.29 2.35 -12.76
C LEU A 399 -13.67 3.00 -12.78
N HIS A 400 -14.00 3.67 -11.69
CA HIS A 400 -15.26 4.36 -11.49
C HIS A 400 -14.95 5.76 -10.97
N VAL A 401 -15.83 6.70 -11.30
CA VAL A 401 -15.84 8.04 -10.72
C VAL A 401 -17.06 8.15 -9.81
N VAL A 402 -16.87 8.71 -8.63
CA VAL A 402 -17.93 9.16 -7.73
C VAL A 402 -17.87 10.67 -7.60
N ASP A 403 -19.01 11.32 -7.77
CA ASP A 403 -19.21 12.72 -7.38
C ASP A 403 -19.74 12.74 -5.94
N LEU A 404 -18.98 13.35 -5.04
CA LEU A 404 -19.23 13.34 -3.59
C LEU A 404 -20.40 14.24 -3.18
N ASP A 405 -20.80 15.21 -4.01
CA ASP A 405 -21.90 16.13 -3.72
C ASP A 405 -23.26 15.51 -4.07
N SER A 406 -23.32 14.80 -5.19
CA SER A 406 -24.53 14.16 -5.73
C SER A 406 -24.65 12.68 -5.33
N GLY A 407 -23.53 12.02 -5.02
CA GLY A 407 -23.44 10.57 -4.87
C GLY A 407 -23.54 9.80 -6.19
N GLU A 408 -23.54 10.48 -7.34
CA GLU A 408 -23.60 9.82 -8.64
C GLU A 408 -22.31 9.04 -8.89
N THR A 409 -22.46 7.80 -9.33
CA THR A 409 -21.34 6.92 -9.67
C THR A 409 -21.43 6.46 -11.12
N ARG A 410 -20.30 6.50 -11.82
CA ARG A 410 -20.20 6.03 -13.22
C ARG A 410 -18.90 5.27 -13.45
N ARG A 411 -18.96 4.23 -14.28
CA ARG A 411 -17.77 3.49 -14.73
C ARG A 411 -17.12 4.23 -15.89
N ILE A 412 -15.79 4.31 -15.91
CA ILE A 412 -15.03 5.07 -16.92
C ILE A 412 -14.28 4.18 -17.91
N THR A 413 -14.16 2.89 -17.65
CA THR A 413 -13.48 1.93 -18.54
C THR A 413 -14.43 0.86 -19.04
N GLU A 414 -14.54 0.72 -20.37
CA GLU A 414 -15.44 -0.23 -21.02
C GLU A 414 -14.93 -1.69 -20.99
N GLU A 415 -13.61 -1.90 -20.96
CA GLU A 415 -13.01 -3.25 -21.00
C GLU A 415 -12.64 -3.82 -19.62
N ASP A 416 -12.72 -5.15 -19.52
CA ASP A 416 -12.29 -5.95 -18.37
C ASP A 416 -10.76 -6.05 -18.33
N GLY A 417 -10.09 -4.98 -17.90
CA GLY A 417 -8.63 -4.89 -17.84
C GLY A 417 -8.07 -4.97 -16.43
N LEU A 418 -6.91 -5.64 -16.27
CA LEU A 418 -6.12 -5.50 -15.04
C LEU A 418 -5.32 -4.19 -15.12
N PHE A 419 -5.69 -3.23 -14.28
CA PHE A 419 -4.92 -2.02 -14.04
C PHE A 419 -3.84 -2.33 -13.00
N HIS A 420 -2.62 -1.88 -13.26
CA HIS A 420 -1.51 -1.96 -12.30
C HIS A 420 -1.28 -0.58 -11.70
N GLY A 421 -1.32 -0.48 -10.37
CA GLY A 421 -0.93 0.74 -9.67
C GLY A 421 -2.05 1.75 -9.42
N GLN A 422 -1.64 2.92 -8.93
CA GLN A 422 -2.52 4.03 -8.56
C GLN A 422 -2.73 4.92 -9.79
N PRO A 423 -3.97 5.26 -10.16
CA PRO A 423 -4.21 6.26 -11.18
C PRO A 423 -3.68 7.62 -10.68
N ASP A 424 -3.22 8.47 -11.58
CA ASP A 424 -2.76 9.81 -11.22
C ASP A 424 -3.38 10.85 -12.17
N TYR A 425 -4.08 11.83 -11.62
CA TYR A 425 -4.78 12.83 -12.41
C TYR A 425 -3.97 14.12 -12.46
N SER A 426 -3.90 14.75 -13.63
CA SER A 426 -3.34 16.10 -13.78
C SER A 426 -4.45 17.09 -14.07
N SER A 427 -4.64 18.04 -13.16
CA SER A 427 -5.58 19.17 -13.29
C SER A 427 -5.23 20.08 -14.49
N ASP A 428 -3.93 20.32 -14.72
CA ASP A 428 -3.43 21.12 -15.84
C ASP A 428 -3.68 20.47 -17.22
N ARG A 429 -3.66 19.13 -17.28
CA ARG A 429 -3.89 18.39 -18.53
C ARG A 429 -5.34 17.93 -18.72
N GLY A 430 -6.09 17.79 -17.64
CA GLY A 430 -7.42 17.17 -17.66
C GLY A 430 -7.37 15.68 -17.99
N LEU A 431 -6.29 14.99 -17.61
CA LEU A 431 -6.03 13.59 -17.97
C LEU A 431 -5.68 12.74 -16.76
N LEU A 432 -6.23 11.53 -16.73
CA LEU A 432 -5.91 10.46 -15.81
C LEU A 432 -4.85 9.54 -16.42
N LEU A 433 -3.79 9.29 -15.69
CA LEU A 433 -2.68 8.42 -16.08
C LEU A 433 -2.85 7.04 -15.46
N LEU A 434 -2.70 6.01 -16.29
CA LEU A 434 -2.95 4.62 -15.96
C LEU A 434 -1.80 3.74 -16.44
N ALA A 435 -1.38 2.78 -15.62
CA ALA A 435 -0.60 1.63 -16.09
C ALA A 435 -1.54 0.45 -16.35
N VAL A 436 -1.55 -0.01 -17.60
CA VAL A 436 -2.43 -1.06 -18.11
C VAL A 436 -1.63 -2.32 -18.37
N GLY A 437 -2.07 -3.45 -17.81
CA GLY A 437 -1.32 -4.71 -17.86
C GLY A 437 -1.39 -5.45 -19.18
N ALA A 438 -0.46 -6.41 -19.34
CA ALA A 438 -0.31 -7.30 -20.51
C ALA A 438 -1.64 -7.88 -21.03
N LYS A 439 -2.55 -8.29 -20.11
CA LYS A 439 -3.83 -8.89 -20.50
C LYS A 439 -4.78 -7.94 -21.27
N ARG A 440 -4.63 -6.62 -21.11
CA ARG A 440 -5.40 -5.61 -21.85
C ARG A 440 -4.61 -5.05 -23.03
N LEU A 441 -3.31 -4.85 -22.86
CA LEU A 441 -2.39 -4.42 -23.92
C LEU A 441 -1.10 -5.21 -23.79
N GLU A 442 -0.62 -5.88 -24.85
CA GLU A 442 0.72 -6.50 -24.89
C GLU A 442 1.67 -5.71 -25.81
N PRO A 443 2.82 -5.23 -25.31
CA PRO A 443 3.26 -5.19 -23.89
C PRO A 443 2.36 -4.29 -23.04
N SER A 444 2.53 -4.32 -21.70
CA SER A 444 1.86 -3.33 -20.83
C SER A 444 2.09 -1.91 -21.31
N ALA A 445 1.27 -0.96 -20.88
CA ALA A 445 1.35 0.40 -21.38
C ALA A 445 1.05 1.45 -20.31
N ILE A 446 1.64 2.62 -20.49
CA ILE A 446 1.15 3.86 -19.87
C ILE A 446 0.13 4.47 -20.82
N VAL A 447 -1.07 4.70 -20.29
CA VAL A 447 -2.22 5.25 -21.01
C VAL A 447 -2.67 6.50 -20.29
N ALA A 448 -2.99 7.55 -21.05
CA ALA A 448 -3.72 8.71 -20.54
C ALA A 448 -5.15 8.67 -21.09
N VAL A 449 -6.12 9.03 -20.24
CA VAL A 449 -7.54 9.03 -20.59
C VAL A 449 -8.23 10.17 -19.87
N LYS A 450 -9.29 10.74 -20.43
CA LYS A 450 -10.10 11.72 -19.71
C LYS A 450 -10.87 11.05 -18.57
N PRO A 451 -11.23 11.79 -17.50
CA PRO A 451 -12.05 11.26 -16.42
C PRO A 451 -13.44 10.78 -16.85
N ASP A 452 -13.92 11.17 -18.03
CA ASP A 452 -15.16 10.67 -18.63
C ASP A 452 -14.99 9.33 -19.39
N GLY A 453 -13.75 8.84 -19.52
CA GLY A 453 -13.38 7.64 -20.28
C GLY A 453 -13.07 7.91 -21.76
N SER A 454 -13.22 9.15 -22.23
CA SER A 454 -12.93 9.52 -23.62
C SER A 454 -11.45 9.87 -23.85
N ASP A 455 -11.07 10.03 -25.13
CA ASP A 455 -9.73 10.42 -25.58
C ASP A 455 -8.60 9.60 -24.96
N GLU A 456 -8.81 8.27 -24.89
CA GLU A 456 -7.77 7.35 -24.48
C GLU A 456 -6.59 7.36 -25.48
N GLN A 457 -5.38 7.55 -24.96
CA GLN A 457 -4.13 7.57 -25.72
C GLN A 457 -3.07 6.72 -25.04
N VAL A 458 -2.41 5.86 -25.82
CA VAL A 458 -1.24 5.11 -25.37
C VAL A 458 -0.03 6.04 -25.46
N LEU A 459 0.55 6.40 -24.31
CA LEU A 459 1.75 7.26 -24.24
C LEU A 459 3.04 6.46 -24.41
N LEU A 460 3.04 5.22 -23.92
CA LEU A 460 4.17 4.31 -24.02
C LEU A 460 3.68 2.86 -23.95
N ALA A 461 4.09 2.01 -24.91
CA ALA A 461 3.81 0.58 -24.92
C ALA A 461 5.10 -0.22 -24.66
N ASP A 462 5.37 -0.51 -23.39
CA ASP A 462 6.60 -1.14 -22.89
C ASP A 462 6.35 -1.77 -21.50
N PRO A 463 7.15 -2.72 -20.98
CA PRO A 463 7.05 -3.20 -19.59
C PRO A 463 7.32 -2.12 -18.53
N VAL A 464 6.33 -1.26 -18.29
CA VAL A 464 6.40 -0.11 -17.38
C VAL A 464 5.30 -0.14 -16.33
N LEU A 465 5.58 0.46 -15.16
CA LEU A 465 4.71 0.45 -13.99
C LEU A 465 4.70 1.79 -13.27
N TYR A 466 3.63 2.05 -12.51
CA TYR A 466 3.51 3.14 -11.54
C TYR A 466 3.86 4.54 -12.07
N PRO A 467 3.18 5.00 -13.15
CA PRO A 467 3.41 6.33 -13.67
C PRO A 467 2.80 7.41 -12.75
N THR A 468 3.44 8.57 -12.64
CA THR A 468 2.96 9.74 -11.89
C THR A 468 3.30 11.04 -12.61
N TRP A 469 2.40 12.01 -12.57
CA TRP A 469 2.55 13.34 -13.15
C TRP A 469 3.44 14.25 -12.31
N SER A 470 4.26 15.06 -12.97
CA SER A 470 4.82 16.25 -12.34
C SER A 470 3.71 17.24 -11.93
N PRO A 471 3.94 18.10 -10.91
CA PRO A 471 2.96 19.06 -10.42
C PRO A 471 2.38 20.00 -11.47
N ASP A 472 3.17 20.31 -12.51
CA ASP A 472 2.82 21.17 -13.65
C ASP A 472 2.32 20.39 -14.89
N GLY A 473 2.21 19.07 -14.77
CA GLY A 473 1.82 18.16 -15.85
C GLY A 473 2.75 18.16 -17.06
N SER A 474 3.99 18.65 -16.96
CA SER A 474 4.94 18.69 -18.08
C SER A 474 5.71 17.38 -18.26
N GLU A 475 5.93 16.64 -17.18
CA GLU A 475 6.71 15.41 -17.14
C GLU A 475 5.94 14.28 -16.47
N ILE A 476 6.37 13.05 -16.76
CA ILE A 476 5.89 11.84 -16.10
C ILE A 476 7.10 11.06 -15.60
N ALA A 477 7.01 10.61 -14.35
CA ALA A 477 7.93 9.63 -13.79
C ALA A 477 7.30 8.24 -13.76
N PHE A 478 8.07 7.20 -14.05
CA PHE A 478 7.57 5.82 -14.05
C PHE A 478 8.68 4.81 -13.79
N LEU A 479 8.33 3.57 -13.42
CA LEU A 479 9.29 2.48 -13.29
C LEU A 479 9.36 1.63 -14.55
N ARG A 480 10.58 1.31 -14.99
CA ARG A 480 10.90 0.33 -16.04
C ARG A 480 12.02 -0.57 -15.54
N ASP A 481 11.80 -1.89 -15.55
CA ASP A 481 12.77 -2.88 -15.04
C ASP A 481 13.31 -2.54 -13.63
N GLY A 482 12.45 -2.05 -12.74
CA GLY A 482 12.80 -1.66 -11.37
C GLY A 482 13.60 -0.36 -11.24
N ARG A 483 13.83 0.37 -12.33
CA ARG A 483 14.53 1.66 -12.38
C ARG A 483 13.56 2.81 -12.66
N LEU A 484 13.87 3.98 -12.13
CA LEU A 484 13.05 5.18 -12.28
C LEU A 484 13.43 5.91 -13.56
N PHE A 485 12.45 6.22 -14.39
CA PHE A 485 12.59 7.01 -15.61
C PHE A 485 11.73 8.26 -15.54
N ILE A 486 12.21 9.35 -16.12
CA ILE A 486 11.53 10.64 -16.18
C ILE A 486 11.61 11.18 -17.61
N GLY A 487 10.50 11.71 -18.10
CA GLY A 487 10.48 12.32 -19.43
C GLY A 487 9.24 13.18 -19.69
N PRO A 488 9.25 13.92 -20.81
CA PRO A 488 8.12 14.75 -21.22
C PRO A 488 6.88 13.89 -21.48
N TRP A 489 5.72 14.36 -21.03
CA TRP A 489 4.48 13.58 -21.06
C TRP A 489 4.02 13.15 -22.46
N ASP A 490 4.34 13.95 -23.48
CA ASP A 490 3.98 13.75 -24.89
C ASP A 490 5.07 13.04 -25.69
N GLU A 491 6.24 12.76 -25.10
CA GLU A 491 7.35 12.07 -25.75
C GLU A 491 8.06 11.10 -24.78
N LEU A 492 7.30 10.22 -24.09
CA LEU A 492 7.86 9.27 -23.12
C LEU A 492 8.88 8.27 -23.69
N GLY A 493 8.95 8.13 -25.02
CA GLY A 493 10.02 7.39 -25.69
C GLY A 493 11.41 8.02 -25.47
N ALA A 494 11.48 9.32 -25.16
CA ALA A 494 12.70 10.06 -24.86
C ALA A 494 13.00 10.16 -23.35
N ALA A 495 12.23 9.47 -22.50
CA ALA A 495 12.47 9.45 -21.06
C ALA A 495 13.88 8.91 -20.73
N HIS A 496 14.52 9.53 -19.75
CA HIS A 496 15.85 9.17 -19.28
C HIS A 496 15.76 8.46 -17.93
N GLU A 497 16.70 7.56 -17.66
CA GLU A 497 16.83 6.92 -16.35
C GLU A 497 17.35 7.93 -15.33
N LEU A 498 16.66 8.07 -14.19
CA LEU A 498 17.17 8.82 -13.05
C LEU A 498 18.17 7.96 -12.29
N THR A 499 19.43 8.38 -12.31
CA THR A 499 20.55 7.66 -11.68
C THR A 499 20.99 8.33 -10.38
N GLY A 500 21.90 7.69 -9.63
CA GLY A 500 22.47 8.28 -8.41
C GLY A 500 21.61 8.08 -7.14
N LEU A 501 20.53 7.31 -7.23
CA LEU A 501 19.70 6.97 -6.08
C LEU A 501 20.50 6.14 -5.05
N PRO A 502 20.28 6.37 -3.74
CA PRO A 502 21.02 5.68 -2.67
C PRO A 502 20.65 4.20 -2.51
N GLY A 503 19.53 3.77 -3.10
CA GLY A 503 19.04 2.39 -3.02
C GLY A 503 17.88 2.15 -4.00
N PRO A 504 17.40 0.90 -4.11
CA PRO A 504 16.26 0.58 -4.97
C PRO A 504 14.98 1.23 -4.48
N VAL A 505 14.14 1.64 -5.43
CA VAL A 505 12.79 2.13 -5.17
C VAL A 505 11.89 0.94 -4.80
N SER A 506 11.27 0.98 -3.63
CA SER A 506 10.50 -0.15 -3.06
C SER A 506 8.98 0.03 -3.12
N ALA A 507 8.50 1.20 -3.51
CA ALA A 507 7.07 1.50 -3.68
C ALA A 507 6.84 2.42 -4.91
N PRO A 508 5.58 2.59 -5.36
CA PRO A 508 5.27 3.54 -6.44
C PRO A 508 5.86 4.93 -6.19
N PRO A 509 6.52 5.56 -7.18
CA PRO A 509 6.98 6.94 -7.07
C PRO A 509 5.78 7.87 -6.93
N VAL A 510 5.97 8.98 -6.21
CA VAL A 510 4.95 10.02 -6.06
C VAL A 510 5.57 11.36 -6.38
N TRP A 511 5.06 11.99 -7.44
CA TRP A 511 5.42 13.37 -7.75
C TRP A 511 4.25 14.29 -7.42
N GLY A 512 3.05 13.90 -7.84
CA GLY A 512 1.76 14.44 -7.44
C GLY A 512 1.39 15.73 -8.18
N SER A 513 0.16 15.80 -8.66
CA SER A 513 -0.41 17.02 -9.24
C SER A 513 -0.70 18.07 -8.16
N ARG A 514 -0.81 19.34 -8.58
CA ARG A 514 -1.42 20.38 -7.75
C ARG A 514 -2.94 20.28 -7.69
#